data_AF-A0A2M7A088-F1
#
_entry.id   AF-A0A2M7A088-F1
#
_cell.length_a   1.000
_cell.length_b   1.000
_cell.length_c   1.000
_cell.angle_alpha   90.00
_cell.angle_beta   90.00
_cell.angle_gamma   90.00
#
_symmetry.space_group_name_H-M   'P 1'
#
loop_
_entity.id
_entity.type
_entity.pdbx_description
1 polymer ?
#
loop_
_entity_poly.entity_id
_entity_poly.type
_entity_poly.pdbx_seq_one_letter_code
_entity_poly.pdbx_strand_id
1 'polypeptide(L)'
;MSWVAKQPLVWAGTILLLPATLAQFFPSIQKPFEFLIQNNWLNIFMYAVLIFVFTYLYSLIIFKPGYVQDLMDKYGYVIPSIEKENAKKYLKNNLFIIQIVTGIFLFITMLIPYLISKTSEIPYSITSIIVLGSGAGLLGLIGVCYDLICQITFFKEKDLSGVKQWEVCYVAFDEIEAEMIRGYLKGNGIDVLVEPIRFTWGIPIRTIIDQYRIYTHLDKTKEARGRIN
;
A
#
# COMPACT_ATOMS: atom_id res chain seq x y z
N MET A 1 1.94 -0.33 -6.89
CA MET A 1 1.90 -1.26 -5.73
C MET A 1 2.83 -0.68 -4.68
N SER A 2 2.31 0.14 -3.77
CA SER A 2 3.11 0.77 -2.72
C SER A 2 3.53 -0.25 -1.65
N TRP A 3 4.55 0.07 -0.84
CA TRP A 3 4.94 -0.70 0.37
C TRP A 3 3.76 -1.11 1.25
N VAL A 4 2.68 -0.34 1.17
CA VAL A 4 1.39 -0.59 1.79
C VAL A 4 0.90 -2.02 1.52
N ALA A 5 1.08 -2.54 0.30
CA ALA A 5 0.61 -3.87 -0.08
C ALA A 5 1.36 -5.03 0.61
N LYS A 6 2.60 -4.82 1.08
CA LYS A 6 3.40 -5.87 1.74
C LYS A 6 3.27 -5.90 3.26
N GLN A 7 2.74 -4.84 3.87
CA GLN A 7 2.65 -4.74 5.34
C GLN A 7 1.88 -5.91 5.98
N PRO A 8 0.73 -6.37 5.40
CA PRO A 8 0.04 -7.53 5.94
C PRO A 8 0.91 -8.79 6.01
N LEU A 9 1.73 -9.01 4.99
CA LEU A 9 2.65 -10.16 4.92
C LEU A 9 3.74 -10.05 5.99
N VAL A 10 4.33 -8.87 6.17
CA VAL A 10 5.37 -8.62 7.19
C VAL A 10 4.83 -8.81 8.59
N TRP A 11 3.64 -8.27 8.90
CA TRP A 11 3.02 -8.41 10.21
C TRP A 11 2.66 -9.86 10.52
N ALA A 12 2.07 -10.56 9.55
CA ALA A 12 1.77 -11.98 9.68
C ALA A 12 3.04 -12.81 9.95
N GLY A 13 4.14 -12.55 9.23
CA GLY A 13 5.42 -13.24 9.45
C GLY A 13 6.06 -12.91 10.81
N THR A 14 5.97 -11.65 11.25
CA THR A 14 6.50 -11.21 12.55
C THR A 14 5.77 -11.88 13.72
N ILE A 15 4.44 -12.01 13.62
CA ILE A 15 3.64 -12.72 14.64
C ILE A 15 3.95 -14.22 14.66
N LEU A 16 4.19 -14.82 13.49
CA LEU A 16 4.54 -16.24 13.42
C LEU A 16 5.93 -16.52 14.03
N LEU A 17 6.87 -15.56 13.93
CA LEU A 17 8.21 -15.66 14.49
C LEU A 17 8.26 -15.38 16.00
N LEU A 18 7.33 -14.56 16.51
CA LEU A 18 7.30 -14.12 17.91
C LEU A 18 7.47 -15.28 18.92
N PRO A 19 6.75 -16.41 18.79
CA PRO A 19 6.90 -17.53 19.71
C PRO A 19 8.29 -18.16 19.70
N ALA A 20 8.90 -18.30 18.53
CA ALA A 20 10.27 -18.82 18.41
C ALA A 20 11.28 -17.89 19.08
N THR A 21 11.10 -16.57 18.95
CA THR A 21 11.94 -15.59 19.65
C THR A 21 11.73 -15.62 21.16
N LEU A 22 10.49 -15.76 21.65
CA LEU A 22 10.19 -15.85 23.08
C LEU A 22 10.72 -17.15 23.70
N ALA A 23 10.68 -18.25 22.97
CA ALA A 23 11.23 -19.53 23.42
C ALA A 23 12.75 -19.48 23.67
N GLN A 24 13.48 -18.59 22.96
CA GLN A 24 14.92 -18.36 23.22
C GLN A 24 15.18 -17.73 24.59
N PHE A 25 14.25 -16.89 25.08
CA PHE A 25 14.36 -16.25 26.39
C PHE A 25 13.74 -17.10 27.52
N PHE A 26 12.72 -17.90 27.21
CA PHE A 26 11.99 -18.71 28.19
C PHE A 26 11.90 -20.18 27.74
N PRO A 27 12.86 -21.03 28.14
CA PRO A 27 12.92 -22.44 27.74
C PRO A 27 11.68 -23.26 28.13
N SER A 28 10.96 -22.84 29.18
CA SER A 28 9.74 -23.52 29.65
C SER A 28 8.58 -23.50 28.66
N ILE A 29 8.58 -22.55 27.71
CA ILE A 29 7.51 -22.37 26.72
C ILE A 29 7.89 -23.02 25.37
N GLN A 30 9.07 -23.62 25.27
CA GLN A 30 9.63 -24.13 24.03
C GLN A 30 8.85 -25.33 23.46
N LYS A 31 8.44 -26.29 24.30
CA LYS A 31 7.76 -27.54 23.89
C LYS A 31 6.46 -27.34 23.08
N PRO A 32 5.49 -26.49 23.50
CA PRO A 32 4.29 -26.25 22.69
C PRO A 32 4.59 -25.51 21.38
N PHE A 33 5.64 -24.69 21.33
CA PHE A 33 6.02 -23.95 20.12
C PHE A 33 6.83 -24.78 19.13
N GLU A 34 7.61 -25.76 19.59
CA GLU A 34 8.31 -26.71 18.72
C GLU A 34 7.33 -27.51 17.84
N PHE A 35 6.16 -27.87 18.35
CA PHE A 35 5.12 -28.55 17.56
C PHE A 35 4.60 -27.70 16.38
N LEU A 36 4.46 -26.39 16.59
CA LEU A 36 4.02 -25.44 15.54
C LEU A 36 5.10 -25.20 14.48
N ILE A 37 6.38 -25.36 14.83
CA ILE A 37 7.52 -25.16 13.94
C ILE A 37 7.82 -26.44 13.14
N GLN A 38 7.68 -27.62 13.76
CA GLN A 38 7.99 -28.90 13.12
C GLN A 38 6.91 -29.34 12.12
N ASN A 39 5.65 -28.93 12.32
CA ASN A 39 4.57 -29.27 11.39
C ASN A 39 4.44 -28.22 10.27
N ASN A 40 5.14 -28.47 9.17
CA ASN A 40 5.17 -27.59 7.99
C ASN A 40 3.77 -27.22 7.45
N TRP A 41 2.80 -28.15 7.44
CA TRP A 41 1.46 -27.88 6.92
C TRP A 41 0.64 -26.98 7.85
N LEU A 42 0.76 -27.21 9.17
CA LEU A 42 0.10 -26.38 10.17
C LEU A 42 0.67 -24.95 10.15
N ASN A 43 1.98 -24.82 9.98
CA ASN A 43 2.66 -23.53 9.88
C ASN A 43 2.16 -22.71 8.66
N ILE A 44 2.11 -23.33 7.48
CA ILE A 44 1.60 -22.69 6.25
C ILE A 44 0.14 -22.27 6.42
N PHE A 45 -0.70 -23.13 6.99
CA PHE A 45 -2.11 -22.83 7.20
C PHE A 45 -2.31 -21.65 8.16
N MET A 46 -1.60 -21.64 9.30
CA MET A 46 -1.65 -20.51 10.23
C MET A 46 -1.18 -19.22 9.56
N TYR A 47 -0.10 -19.28 8.77
CA TYR A 47 0.40 -18.11 8.07
C TYR A 47 -0.60 -17.58 7.03
N ALA A 48 -1.28 -18.46 6.29
CA ALA A 48 -2.34 -18.09 5.38
C ALA A 48 -3.47 -17.33 6.09
N VAL A 49 -3.97 -17.88 7.20
CA VAL A 49 -5.03 -17.25 8.00
C VAL A 49 -4.59 -15.87 8.50
N LEU A 50 -3.37 -15.76 9.04
CA LEU A 50 -2.78 -14.51 9.49
C LEU A 50 -2.70 -13.49 8.34
N ILE A 51 -2.31 -13.89 7.13
CA ILE A 51 -2.27 -13.00 5.95
C ILE A 51 -3.66 -12.43 5.65
N PHE A 52 -4.72 -13.24 5.65
CA PHE A 52 -6.08 -12.75 5.40
C PHE A 52 -6.56 -11.79 6.50
N VAL A 53 -6.33 -12.15 7.76
CA VAL A 53 -6.70 -11.31 8.92
C VAL A 53 -5.97 -9.97 8.86
N PHE A 54 -4.66 -9.97 8.61
CA PHE A 54 -3.91 -8.72 8.54
C PHE A 54 -4.22 -7.91 7.30
N THR A 55 -4.52 -8.54 6.16
CA THR A 55 -4.92 -7.82 4.95
C THR A 55 -6.24 -7.06 5.20
N TYR A 56 -7.18 -7.70 5.90
CA TYR A 56 -8.43 -7.07 6.31
C TYR A 56 -8.20 -5.92 7.30
N LEU A 57 -7.47 -6.17 8.40
CA LEU A 57 -7.19 -5.15 9.42
C LEU A 57 -6.45 -3.95 8.86
N TYR A 58 -5.44 -4.19 8.03
CA TYR A 58 -4.65 -3.16 7.40
C TYR A 58 -5.49 -2.29 6.46
N SER A 59 -6.36 -2.91 5.66
CA SER A 59 -7.26 -2.18 4.77
C SER A 59 -8.25 -1.29 5.53
N LEU A 60 -8.71 -1.70 6.72
CA LEU A 60 -9.62 -0.88 7.53
C LEU A 60 -8.96 0.37 8.10
N ILE A 61 -7.65 0.32 8.37
CA ILE A 61 -6.90 1.47 8.90
C ILE A 61 -6.75 2.54 7.82
N ILE A 62 -6.45 2.11 6.60
CA ILE A 62 -6.06 3.01 5.49
C ILE A 62 -7.26 3.47 4.69
N PHE A 63 -8.12 2.55 4.27
CA PHE A 63 -9.23 2.89 3.40
C PHE A 63 -10.50 3.08 4.24
N LYS A 64 -10.94 4.34 4.34
CA LYS A 64 -12.19 4.71 5.03
C LYS A 64 -13.26 5.06 3.98
N PRO A 65 -14.22 4.16 3.69
CA PRO A 65 -15.23 4.41 2.66
C PRO A 65 -16.08 5.66 2.88
N GLY A 66 -16.27 6.07 4.15
CA GLY A 66 -16.99 7.30 4.48
C GLY A 66 -16.25 8.56 4.03
N TYR A 67 -14.94 8.64 4.30
CA TYR A 67 -14.12 9.77 3.86
C TYR A 67 -14.10 9.92 2.33
N VAL A 68 -13.99 8.79 1.61
CA VAL A 68 -14.03 8.79 0.15
C VAL A 68 -15.38 9.27 -0.39
N GLN A 69 -16.48 8.93 0.27
CA GLN A 69 -17.81 9.44 -0.08
C GLN A 69 -17.90 10.96 0.12
N ASP A 70 -17.39 11.47 1.26
CA ASP A 70 -17.38 12.92 1.54
C ASP A 70 -16.56 13.68 0.47
N LEU A 71 -15.42 13.14 0.04
CA LEU A 71 -14.62 13.69 -1.06
C LEU A 71 -15.37 13.67 -2.39
N MET A 72 -16.08 12.58 -2.70
CA MET A 72 -16.90 12.49 -3.90
C MET A 72 -17.99 13.54 -3.92
N ASP A 73 -18.67 13.77 -2.80
CA ASP A 73 -19.70 14.81 -2.69
C ASP A 73 -19.09 16.21 -2.81
N LYS A 74 -17.92 16.45 -2.19
CA LYS A 74 -17.19 17.72 -2.27
C LYS A 74 -16.77 18.09 -3.69
N TYR A 75 -16.26 17.14 -4.46
CA TYR A 75 -15.73 17.37 -5.81
C TYR A 75 -16.70 16.99 -6.94
N GLY A 76 -17.93 16.59 -6.60
CA GLY A 76 -19.00 16.30 -7.56
C GLY A 76 -18.86 14.97 -8.32
N TYR A 77 -18.09 14.01 -7.79
CA TYR A 77 -17.97 12.68 -8.38
C TYR A 77 -19.16 11.79 -8.01
N VAL A 78 -19.65 11.01 -8.98
CA VAL A 78 -20.70 10.02 -8.77
C VAL A 78 -20.32 8.73 -9.48
N ILE A 79 -20.48 7.60 -8.81
CA ILE A 79 -20.27 6.30 -9.44
C ILE A 79 -21.46 6.03 -10.37
N PRO A 80 -21.24 5.83 -11.68
CA PRO A 80 -22.32 5.51 -12.60
C PRO A 80 -23.09 4.28 -12.12
N SER A 81 -24.42 4.32 -12.17
CA SER A 81 -25.35 3.25 -11.76
C SER A 81 -25.65 3.10 -10.27
N ILE A 82 -25.05 3.91 -9.37
CA ILE A 82 -25.27 3.82 -7.92
C ILE A 82 -25.70 5.17 -7.35
N GLU A 83 -26.76 5.16 -6.55
CA GLU A 83 -27.24 6.33 -5.83
C GLU A 83 -26.22 6.79 -4.77
N LYS A 84 -26.13 8.10 -4.54
CA LYS A 84 -25.16 8.71 -3.61
C LYS A 84 -25.21 8.10 -2.21
N GLU A 85 -26.41 7.82 -1.69
CA GLU A 85 -26.60 7.21 -0.37
C GLU A 85 -26.02 5.78 -0.28
N ASN A 86 -26.04 5.06 -1.41
CA ASN A 86 -25.60 3.67 -1.52
C ASN A 86 -24.11 3.54 -1.88
N ALA A 87 -23.43 4.63 -2.26
CA ALA A 87 -22.02 4.63 -2.66
C ALA A 87 -21.10 4.04 -1.57
N LYS A 88 -21.32 4.39 -0.29
CA LYS A 88 -20.53 3.85 0.83
C LYS A 88 -20.64 2.33 0.96
N LYS A 89 -21.86 1.80 0.81
CA LYS A 89 -22.11 0.35 0.90
C LYS A 89 -21.46 -0.37 -0.27
N TYR A 90 -21.55 0.22 -1.47
CA TYR A 90 -20.88 -0.29 -2.66
C TYR A 90 -19.35 -0.35 -2.50
N LEU A 91 -18.73 0.76 -2.06
CA LEU A 91 -17.29 0.82 -1.80
C LEU A 91 -16.86 -0.23 -0.79
N LYS A 92 -17.62 -0.42 0.30
CA LYS A 92 -17.33 -1.44 1.32
C LYS A 92 -17.40 -2.87 0.76
N ASN A 93 -18.41 -3.19 -0.06
CA ASN A 93 -18.57 -4.53 -0.63
C ASN A 93 -17.44 -4.86 -1.61
N ASN A 94 -17.11 -3.92 -2.49
CA ASN A 94 -16.03 -4.12 -3.46
C ASN A 94 -14.66 -4.21 -2.78
N LEU A 95 -14.45 -3.42 -1.73
CA LEU A 95 -13.22 -3.50 -0.93
C LEU A 95 -13.01 -4.91 -0.38
N PHE A 96 -14.07 -5.58 0.08
CA PHE A 96 -13.98 -6.95 0.59
C PHE A 96 -13.55 -7.95 -0.49
N ILE A 97 -14.09 -7.83 -1.72
CA ILE A 97 -13.68 -8.68 -2.84
C ILE A 97 -12.20 -8.45 -3.18
N ILE A 98 -11.77 -7.19 -3.24
CA ILE A 98 -10.38 -6.81 -3.49
C ILE A 98 -9.45 -7.38 -2.39
N GLN A 99 -9.88 -7.34 -1.13
CA GLN A 99 -9.13 -7.91 -0.01
C GLN A 99 -8.94 -9.43 -0.13
N ILE A 100 -9.97 -10.17 -0.56
CA ILE A 100 -9.86 -11.61 -0.80
C ILE A 100 -8.84 -11.90 -1.91
N VAL A 101 -8.97 -11.22 -3.05
CA VAL A 101 -8.03 -11.38 -4.19
C VAL A 101 -6.60 -11.03 -3.76
N THR A 102 -6.43 -9.96 -2.99
CA THR A 102 -5.13 -9.54 -2.45
C THR A 102 -4.57 -10.58 -1.48
N GLY A 103 -5.38 -11.13 -0.58
CA GLY A 103 -4.96 -12.16 0.36
C GLY A 103 -4.50 -13.44 -0.35
N ILE A 104 -5.22 -13.86 -1.40
CA ILE A 104 -4.83 -15.00 -2.25
C ILE A 104 -3.50 -14.70 -2.95
N PHE A 105 -3.35 -13.52 -3.55
CA PHE A 105 -2.11 -13.12 -4.20
C PHE A 105 -0.93 -13.15 -3.22
N LEU A 106 -1.07 -12.55 -2.03
CA LEU A 106 -0.03 -12.55 -1.00
C LEU A 106 0.31 -13.96 -0.52
N PHE A 107 -0.69 -14.82 -0.35
CA PHE A 107 -0.47 -16.22 -0.01
C PHE A 107 0.34 -16.96 -1.08
N ILE A 108 0.03 -16.76 -2.37
CA ILE A 108 0.79 -17.35 -3.47
C ILE A 108 2.23 -16.83 -3.46
N THR A 109 2.45 -15.53 -3.24
CA THR A 109 3.81 -14.96 -3.19
C THR A 109 4.65 -15.53 -2.03
N MET A 110 4.01 -15.94 -0.94
CA MET A 110 4.67 -16.65 0.17
C MET A 110 4.95 -18.11 -0.17
N LEU A 111 4.05 -18.77 -0.90
CA LEU A 111 4.16 -20.18 -1.23
C LEU A 111 5.28 -20.47 -2.24
N ILE A 112 5.50 -19.59 -3.22
CA ILE A 112 6.54 -19.74 -4.26
C ILE A 112 7.95 -19.94 -3.65
N PRO A 113 8.50 -19.03 -2.82
CA PRO A 113 9.82 -19.20 -2.24
C PRO A 113 9.89 -20.42 -1.30
N TYR A 114 8.78 -20.75 -0.62
CA TYR A 114 8.70 -21.95 0.21
C TYR A 114 8.84 -23.23 -0.63
N LEU A 115 8.18 -23.33 -1.79
CA LEU A 115 8.32 -24.50 -2.67
C LEU A 115 9.74 -24.63 -3.24
N ILE A 116 10.33 -23.52 -3.69
CA ILE A 116 11.71 -23.49 -4.19
C ILE A 116 12.69 -23.96 -3.11
N SER A 117 12.49 -23.50 -1.87
CA SER A 117 13.33 -23.87 -0.72
C SER A 117 13.34 -25.37 -0.41
N LYS A 118 12.24 -26.07 -0.73
CA LYS A 118 12.13 -27.52 -0.51
C LYS A 118 12.82 -28.33 -1.60
N THR A 119 12.89 -27.79 -2.81
CA THR A 119 13.45 -28.47 -3.98
C THR A 119 14.95 -28.21 -4.19
N SER A 120 15.45 -27.08 -3.70
CA SER A 120 16.87 -26.73 -3.82
C SER A 120 17.62 -27.11 -2.54
N GLU A 121 18.73 -27.84 -2.64
CA GLU A 121 19.63 -28.21 -1.54
C GLU A 121 20.43 -27.00 -0.98
N ILE A 122 19.80 -25.82 -0.91
CA ILE A 122 20.40 -24.60 -0.42
C ILE A 122 20.41 -24.65 1.12
N PRO A 123 21.54 -24.34 1.79
CA PRO A 123 21.65 -24.38 3.24
C PRO A 123 20.53 -23.61 3.95
N TYR A 124 19.93 -24.22 4.98
CA TYR A 124 18.77 -23.68 5.72
C TYR A 124 19.00 -22.27 6.29
N SER A 125 20.25 -21.88 6.59
CA SER A 125 20.57 -20.52 7.05
C SER A 125 20.41 -19.45 5.96
N ILE A 126 20.78 -19.76 4.72
CA ILE A 126 20.62 -18.89 3.57
C ILE A 126 19.15 -18.90 3.13
N THR A 127 18.52 -20.07 3.17
CA THR A 127 17.12 -20.28 2.84
C THR A 127 16.16 -19.61 3.82
N SER A 128 16.45 -19.55 5.13
CA SER A 128 15.60 -18.83 6.10
C SER A 128 15.66 -17.32 5.91
N ILE A 129 16.85 -16.77 5.63
CA ILE A 129 17.03 -15.36 5.27
C ILE A 129 16.38 -15.05 3.93
N ILE A 130 16.45 -15.98 2.97
CA ILE A 130 15.78 -15.85 1.68
C ILE A 130 14.27 -16.06 1.81
N VAL A 131 13.71 -16.95 2.63
CA VAL A 131 12.25 -17.19 2.68
C VAL A 131 11.55 -16.14 3.56
N LEU A 132 12.13 -15.77 4.70
CA LEU A 132 11.62 -14.68 5.56
C LEU A 132 11.92 -13.30 4.96
N GLY A 133 13.03 -13.16 4.23
CA GLY A 133 13.44 -11.93 3.56
C GLY A 133 12.96 -11.77 2.12
N SER A 134 12.63 -12.83 1.37
CA SER A 134 12.24 -12.70 -0.06
C SER A 134 10.78 -12.32 -0.23
N GLY A 135 9.83 -12.86 0.55
CA GLY A 135 8.42 -12.46 0.40
C GLY A 135 8.25 -10.96 0.68
N ALA A 136 8.70 -10.51 1.86
CA ALA A 136 8.65 -9.11 2.27
C ALA A 136 9.68 -8.21 1.58
N GLY A 137 10.88 -8.73 1.29
CA GLY A 137 11.98 -7.97 0.70
C GLY A 137 11.88 -7.85 -0.81
N LEU A 138 11.46 -8.90 -1.55
CA LEU A 138 11.22 -8.80 -2.99
C LEU A 138 10.03 -7.87 -3.28
N LEU A 139 8.91 -8.05 -2.58
CA LEU A 139 7.78 -7.10 -2.68
C LEU A 139 8.19 -5.69 -2.23
N GLY A 140 9.08 -5.59 -1.24
CA GLY A 140 9.67 -4.33 -0.82
C GLY A 140 10.47 -3.65 -1.92
N LEU A 141 11.35 -4.40 -2.60
CA LEU A 141 12.18 -3.92 -3.69
C LEU A 141 11.32 -3.50 -4.88
N ILE A 142 10.34 -4.31 -5.27
CA ILE A 142 9.36 -3.97 -6.31
C ILE A 142 8.62 -2.68 -5.94
N GLY A 143 8.24 -2.52 -4.67
CA GLY A 143 7.63 -1.28 -4.17
C GLY A 143 8.54 -0.06 -4.35
N VAL A 144 9.83 -0.18 -4.03
CA VAL A 144 10.81 0.91 -4.23
C VAL A 144 11.00 1.22 -5.72
N CYS A 145 11.13 0.19 -6.57
CA CYS A 145 11.23 0.38 -8.02
C CYS A 145 10.00 1.09 -8.59
N TYR A 146 8.80 0.71 -8.12
CA TYR A 146 7.56 1.37 -8.51
C TYR A 146 7.52 2.83 -8.06
N ASP A 147 7.99 3.12 -6.83
CA ASP A 147 8.10 4.48 -6.31
C ASP A 147 9.05 5.33 -7.18
N LEU A 148 10.18 4.77 -7.60
CA LEU A 148 11.12 5.43 -8.52
C LEU A 148 10.48 5.72 -9.89
N ILE A 149 9.75 4.75 -10.46
CA ILE A 149 9.05 4.94 -11.73
C ILE A 149 8.05 6.10 -11.62
N CYS A 150 7.25 6.15 -10.54
CA CYS A 150 6.29 7.23 -10.33
C CYS A 150 6.99 8.60 -10.25
N GLN A 151 8.12 8.67 -9.57
CA GLN A 151 8.89 9.90 -9.43
C GLN A 151 9.52 10.34 -10.77
N ILE A 152 10.05 9.41 -11.56
CA ILE A 152 10.57 9.69 -12.90
C ILE A 152 9.45 10.17 -13.82
N THR A 153 8.28 9.53 -13.79
CA THR A 153 7.12 9.95 -14.57
C THR A 153 6.67 11.37 -14.21
N PHE A 154 6.65 11.71 -12.92
CA PHE A 154 6.38 13.07 -12.47
C PHE A 154 7.38 14.09 -13.04
N PHE A 155 8.69 13.80 -12.96
CA PHE A 155 9.70 14.70 -13.53
C PHE A 155 9.57 14.84 -15.05
N LYS A 156 9.23 13.74 -15.73
CA LYS A 156 8.97 13.76 -17.18
C LYS A 156 7.76 14.62 -17.52
N GLU A 157 6.65 14.48 -16.81
CA GLU A 157 5.47 15.34 -17.00
C GLU A 157 5.78 16.81 -16.72
N LYS A 158 6.56 17.09 -15.67
CA LYS A 158 7.02 18.43 -15.33
C LYS A 158 7.84 19.06 -16.45
N ASP A 159 8.78 18.32 -17.03
CA ASP A 159 9.66 18.82 -18.09
C ASP A 159 8.90 19.04 -19.40
N LEU A 160 8.00 18.12 -19.76
CA LEU A 160 7.15 18.22 -20.96
C LEU A 160 6.15 19.38 -20.92
N SER A 161 5.76 19.83 -19.72
CA SER A 161 4.81 20.93 -19.58
C SER A 161 5.31 22.28 -20.11
N GLY A 162 6.64 22.47 -20.19
CA GLY A 162 7.24 23.75 -20.60
C GLY A 162 7.01 24.92 -19.63
N VAL A 163 6.45 24.65 -18.45
CA VAL A 163 6.06 25.67 -17.45
C VAL A 163 7.25 26.02 -16.56
N LYS A 164 7.63 27.30 -16.54
CA LYS A 164 8.79 27.78 -15.78
C LYS A 164 8.59 27.77 -14.27
N GLN A 165 7.37 28.00 -13.79
CA GLN A 165 7.07 28.16 -12.36
C GLN A 165 5.84 27.36 -11.95
N TRP A 166 6.05 26.41 -11.04
CA TRP A 166 5.03 25.60 -10.40
C TRP A 166 4.92 26.00 -8.93
N GLU A 167 3.70 26.22 -8.45
CA GLU A 167 3.42 26.47 -7.03
C GLU A 167 2.56 25.33 -6.46
N VAL A 168 2.83 24.96 -5.21
CA VAL A 168 2.02 23.96 -4.50
C VAL A 168 0.69 24.60 -4.13
N CYS A 169 -0.41 24.07 -4.67
CA CYS A 169 -1.76 24.53 -4.36
C CYS A 169 -2.29 23.87 -3.08
N TYR A 170 -2.16 22.54 -2.99
CA TYR A 170 -2.73 21.70 -1.94
C TYR A 170 -1.86 20.47 -1.68
N VAL A 171 -1.94 19.91 -0.47
CA VAL A 171 -1.28 18.65 -0.09
C VAL A 171 -2.36 17.67 0.30
N ALA A 172 -2.59 16.66 -0.55
CA ALA A 172 -3.57 15.61 -0.31
C ALA A 172 -3.00 14.52 0.61
N PHE A 173 -3.88 13.92 1.40
CA PHE A 173 -3.49 12.87 2.35
C PHE A 173 -3.42 11.49 1.72
N ASP A 174 -4.17 11.24 0.65
CA ASP A 174 -4.10 9.97 -0.07
C ASP A 174 -4.13 10.17 -1.59
N GLU A 175 -3.84 9.10 -2.31
CA GLU A 175 -3.82 9.10 -3.78
C GLU A 175 -5.21 9.35 -4.36
N ILE A 176 -6.26 8.91 -3.66
CA ILE A 176 -7.66 9.03 -4.08
C ILE A 176 -8.07 10.50 -4.08
N GLU A 177 -7.83 11.21 -2.98
CA GLU A 177 -8.06 12.64 -2.85
C GLU A 177 -7.24 13.42 -3.89
N ALA A 178 -5.96 13.06 -4.08
CA ALA A 178 -5.09 13.73 -5.04
C ALA A 178 -5.63 13.62 -6.48
N GLU A 179 -6.05 12.43 -6.90
CA GLU A 179 -6.59 12.20 -8.24
C GLU A 179 -8.01 12.78 -8.42
N MET A 180 -8.86 12.77 -7.39
CA MET A 180 -10.14 13.48 -7.42
C MET A 180 -9.96 14.99 -7.60
N ILE A 181 -9.03 15.60 -6.84
CA ILE A 181 -8.74 17.04 -6.99
C ILE A 181 -8.14 17.31 -8.37
N ARG A 182 -7.22 16.47 -8.84
CA ARG A 182 -6.62 16.59 -10.18
C ARG A 182 -7.69 16.57 -11.27
N GLY A 183 -8.62 15.62 -11.22
CA GLY A 183 -9.69 15.52 -12.20
C GLY A 183 -10.67 16.69 -12.12
N TYR A 184 -11.02 17.15 -10.91
CA TYR A 184 -11.89 18.31 -10.70
C TYR A 184 -11.27 19.60 -11.25
N LEU A 185 -10.00 19.85 -10.98
CA LEU A 185 -9.28 21.04 -11.48
C LEU A 185 -9.07 20.99 -13.00
N LYS A 186 -8.74 19.82 -13.55
CA LYS A 186 -8.65 19.62 -15.01
C LYS A 186 -9.98 19.84 -15.71
N GLY A 187 -11.08 19.37 -15.13
CA GLY A 187 -12.44 19.64 -15.62
C GLY A 187 -12.79 21.14 -15.66
N ASN A 188 -12.09 21.95 -14.85
CA ASN A 188 -12.20 23.40 -14.80
C ASN A 188 -11.13 24.13 -15.64
N GLY A 189 -10.37 23.42 -16.49
CA GLY A 189 -9.34 24.01 -17.35
C GLY A 189 -8.08 24.47 -16.62
N ILE A 190 -7.82 23.94 -15.42
CA ILE A 190 -6.58 24.18 -14.68
C ILE A 190 -5.70 22.94 -14.85
N ASP A 191 -4.55 23.11 -15.49
CA ASP A 191 -3.56 22.05 -15.60
C ASP A 191 -2.88 21.82 -14.25
N VAL A 192 -2.83 20.55 -13.87
CA VAL A 192 -2.39 20.09 -12.55
C VAL A 192 -1.41 18.95 -12.69
N LEU A 193 -0.32 19.09 -11.94
CA LEU A 193 0.70 18.08 -11.80
C LEU A 193 0.67 17.54 -10.36
N VAL A 194 0.64 16.22 -10.20
CA VAL A 194 0.56 15.56 -8.89
C VAL A 194 1.89 14.88 -8.60
N GLU A 195 2.54 15.29 -7.52
CA GLU A 195 3.79 14.68 -7.03
C GLU A 195 3.50 13.74 -5.86
N PRO A 196 3.85 12.45 -5.95
CA PRO A 196 3.88 11.59 -4.79
C PRO A 196 5.08 11.95 -3.90
N ILE A 197 4.84 12.38 -2.66
CA ILE A 197 5.92 12.64 -1.69
C ILE A 197 6.40 11.29 -1.14
N ARG A 198 7.31 10.64 -1.85
CA ARG A 198 7.87 9.35 -1.45
C ARG A 198 9.36 9.42 -1.07
N PHE A 199 10.05 10.49 -1.46
CA PHE A 199 11.46 10.72 -1.15
C PHE A 199 11.66 12.16 -0.68
N THR A 200 12.43 12.35 0.39
CA THR A 200 12.94 13.67 0.78
C THR A 200 14.42 13.53 1.08
N TRP A 201 15.25 14.41 0.53
CA TRP A 201 16.72 14.35 0.68
C TRP A 201 17.36 13.03 0.19
N GLY A 202 16.78 12.40 -0.85
CA GLY A 202 17.28 11.13 -1.38
C GLY A 202 17.00 9.90 -0.51
N ILE A 203 16.28 10.07 0.60
CA ILE A 203 15.86 8.99 1.49
C ILE A 203 14.37 8.73 1.27
N PRO A 204 13.93 7.46 1.14
CA PRO A 204 12.51 7.14 1.10
C PRO A 204 11.88 7.48 2.45
N ILE A 205 11.00 8.48 2.47
CA ILE A 205 10.17 8.79 3.64
C ILE A 205 8.79 8.24 3.35
N ARG A 206 8.44 7.15 4.01
CA ARG A 206 7.05 6.68 4.10
C ARG A 206 6.55 6.91 5.50
N THR A 207 5.75 7.95 5.67
CA THR A 207 4.80 8.01 6.78
C THR A 207 3.71 6.94 6.58
N ILE A 208 2.94 6.62 7.63
CA ILE A 208 1.80 5.67 7.54
C ILE A 208 0.78 6.10 6.45
N ILE A 209 0.83 7.37 6.06
CA ILE A 209 -0.01 8.03 5.07
C ILE A 209 0.92 8.56 3.96
N ASP A 210 0.74 8.12 2.72
CA ASP A 210 1.47 8.62 1.54
C ASP A 210 0.89 9.99 1.15
N GLN A 211 1.63 11.09 1.32
CA GLN A 211 1.14 12.43 0.97
C GLN A 211 1.43 12.77 -0.50
N TYR A 212 0.55 13.58 -1.12
CA TYR A 212 0.66 14.00 -2.51
C TYR A 212 0.62 15.52 -2.61
N ARG A 213 1.60 16.13 -3.28
CA ARG A 213 1.59 17.58 -3.57
C ARG A 213 0.94 17.84 -4.91
N ILE A 214 0.01 18.77 -4.90
CA ILE A 214 -0.71 19.19 -6.10
C ILE A 214 -0.10 20.52 -6.55
N TYR A 215 0.52 20.53 -7.71
CA TYR A 215 1.12 21.70 -8.32
C TYR A 215 0.21 22.29 -9.39
N THR A 216 0.14 23.61 -9.40
CA THR A 216 -0.53 24.41 -10.43
C THR A 216 0.42 25.45 -10.98
N HIS A 217 0.08 26.00 -12.14
CA HIS A 217 0.73 27.21 -12.65
C HIS A 217 0.58 28.35 -11.65
N LEU A 218 1.63 29.16 -11.47
CA LEU A 218 1.65 30.30 -10.54
C LEU A 218 0.39 31.17 -10.66
N ASP A 219 0.03 31.54 -11.89
CA ASP A 219 -1.10 32.44 -12.19
C ASP A 219 -2.46 31.87 -11.75
N LYS A 220 -2.62 30.54 -11.81
CA LYS A 220 -3.87 29.83 -11.48
C LYS A 220 -3.90 29.32 -10.04
N THR A 221 -2.86 29.53 -9.25
CA THR A 221 -2.75 28.92 -7.91
C THR A 221 -3.75 29.50 -6.91
N LYS A 222 -3.99 30.81 -6.94
CA LYS A 222 -5.00 31.45 -6.08
C LYS A 222 -6.41 30.97 -6.42
N GLU A 223 -6.71 30.85 -7.70
CA GLU A 223 -7.98 30.31 -8.20
C GLU A 223 -8.16 28.85 -7.77
N ALA A 224 -7.14 28.02 -7.96
CA ALA A 224 -7.18 26.62 -7.57
C ALA A 224 -7.38 26.45 -6.05
N ARG A 225 -6.66 27.22 -5.22
CA ARG A 225 -6.84 27.18 -3.75
C ARG A 225 -8.27 27.57 -3.34
N GLY A 226 -8.84 28.59 -3.99
CA GLY A 226 -10.21 29.04 -3.73
C GLY A 226 -11.28 28.01 -4.13
N ARG A 227 -10.98 27.09 -5.04
CA ARG A 227 -11.90 26.02 -5.46
C ARG A 227 -11.77 24.74 -4.64
N ILE A 228 -10.64 24.53 -3.95
CA ILE A 228 -10.36 23.32 -3.16
C ILE A 228 -10.80 23.49 -1.70
N ASN A 229 -10.63 24.69 -1.14
CA ASN A 229 -11.01 25.02 0.23
C ASN A 229 -12.51 25.26 0.35
#